data_AF-A0A0B1TS61-F1
#
_entry.id   AF-A0A0B1TS61-F1
#
_cell.length_a   1.000
_cell.length_b   1.000
_cell.length_c   1.000
_cell.angle_alpha   90.00
_cell.angle_beta   90.00
_cell.angle_gamma   90.00
#
_symmetry.space_group_name_H-M   'P 1'
#
loop_
_entity.id
_entity.type
_entity.pdbx_description
1 polymer ?
#
loop_
_entity_poly.entity_id
_entity_poly.type
_entity_poly.pdbx_seq_one_letter_code
_entity_poly.pdbx_strand_id
1 'polypeptide(L)'
;LFRVRSTIENIHVLKLLILPYSCYCSSLESHAKGLPNQLPQIEPLNRLRAVFQQTYTYLGEFLRLQRRRPSCIVPRPLSCSHWATGMSPHAQFETAFAQFQKELLKNKTGIFPTFLERTAVGSIVELRFGVLFEKQIVFTQKMLMVENAGVIEQMLFVAPHEEWSFYTDLGEKRVDLTKSSQYVVYQKLTTQANLHLMQTINTQEFRWTALTLHQLSSAFGKFQYVFEATCRNCKKVMKDFLPPLIFDFRNLKNALHETCR
;
A
#
# COMPACT_ATOMS: atom_id res chain seq x y z
N LEU A 1 -27.25 -1.79 -23.28
CA LEU A 1 -26.90 -0.87 -24.40
C LEU A 1 -26.51 0.55 -23.97
N PHE A 2 -26.65 0.94 -22.70
CA PHE A 2 -26.10 2.20 -22.16
C PHE A 2 -24.82 1.95 -21.35
N ARG A 3 -23.66 1.74 -21.98
CA ARG A 3 -22.35 1.86 -21.30
C ARG A 3 -21.11 2.01 -22.18
N VAL A 4 -21.28 2.29 -23.48
CA VAL A 4 -20.15 2.49 -24.41
C VAL A 4 -19.96 3.96 -24.79
N ARG A 5 -20.90 4.85 -24.43
CA ARG A 5 -20.82 6.28 -24.82
C ARG A 5 -19.84 7.13 -23.98
N SER A 6 -19.65 6.88 -22.68
CA SER A 6 -18.84 7.80 -21.85
C SER A 6 -17.32 7.63 -21.98
N THR A 7 -16.83 6.51 -22.50
CA THR A 7 -15.38 6.28 -22.69
C THR A 7 -14.87 6.90 -23.99
N ILE A 8 -15.72 6.96 -25.01
CA ILE A 8 -15.37 7.53 -26.33
C ILE A 8 -15.35 9.07 -26.27
N GLU A 9 -16.23 9.70 -25.48
CA GLU A 9 -16.23 11.16 -25.29
C GLU A 9 -14.94 11.64 -24.59
N ASN A 10 -14.42 10.90 -23.60
CA ASN A 10 -13.19 11.29 -22.90
C ASN A 10 -11.91 11.15 -23.76
N ILE A 11 -11.86 10.17 -24.66
CA ILE A 11 -10.73 10.02 -25.60
C ILE A 11 -10.80 11.09 -26.71
N HIS A 12 -12.01 11.48 -27.14
CA HIS A 12 -12.19 12.57 -28.09
C HIS A 12 -11.77 13.93 -27.50
N VAL A 13 -12.07 14.20 -26.23
CA VAL A 13 -11.64 15.43 -25.53
C VAL A 13 -10.12 15.47 -25.38
N LEU A 14 -9.46 14.33 -25.06
CA LEU A 14 -7.99 14.26 -25.02
C LEU A 14 -7.33 14.44 -26.39
N LYS A 15 -7.91 13.90 -27.47
CA LYS A 15 -7.42 14.15 -28.84
C LYS A 15 -7.63 15.60 -29.29
N LEU A 16 -8.75 16.22 -28.92
CA LEU A 16 -9.06 17.63 -29.23
C LEU A 16 -8.17 18.62 -28.46
N LEU A 17 -7.61 18.25 -27.31
CA LEU A 17 -6.69 19.11 -26.55
C LEU A 17 -5.22 18.96 -26.97
N ILE A 18 -4.80 17.80 -27.49
CA ILE A 18 -3.39 17.51 -27.77
C ILE A 18 -3.03 17.77 -29.25
N LEU A 19 -3.93 17.49 -30.20
CA LEU A 19 -3.63 17.60 -31.63
C LEU A 19 -3.54 19.05 -32.19
N PRO A 20 -4.30 20.06 -31.71
CA PRO A 20 -4.17 21.43 -32.24
C PRO A 20 -2.86 22.11 -31.83
N TYR A 21 -2.21 21.67 -30.75
CA TYR A 21 -1.11 22.39 -30.12
C TYR A 21 0.29 21.97 -30.60
N SER A 22 0.47 20.77 -31.17
CA SER A 22 1.75 20.43 -31.82
C SER A 22 1.97 21.24 -33.11
N CYS A 23 0.88 21.59 -33.81
CA CYS A 23 0.89 22.51 -34.96
C CYS A 23 1.12 23.97 -34.55
N TYR A 24 0.63 24.40 -33.38
CA TYR A 24 0.80 25.78 -32.91
C TYR A 24 2.25 26.06 -32.44
N CYS A 25 2.90 25.13 -31.74
CA CYS A 25 4.29 25.29 -31.30
C CYS A 25 5.30 25.31 -32.47
N SER A 26 5.09 24.50 -33.50
CA SER A 26 5.95 24.48 -34.69
C SER A 26 5.80 25.74 -35.57
N SER A 27 4.62 26.36 -35.58
CA SER A 27 4.37 27.64 -36.25
C SER A 27 4.95 28.85 -35.49
N LEU A 28 4.97 28.82 -34.15
CA LEU A 28 5.56 29.87 -33.32
C LEU A 28 7.10 29.87 -33.34
N GLU A 29 7.74 28.70 -33.38
CA GLU A 29 9.20 28.60 -33.53
C GLU A 29 9.70 29.09 -34.89
N SER A 30 8.89 28.96 -35.94
CA SER A 30 9.19 29.47 -37.28
C SER A 30 8.94 30.98 -37.39
N HIS A 31 7.95 31.53 -36.67
CA HIS A 31 7.73 32.98 -36.55
C HIS A 31 8.80 33.70 -35.72
N ALA A 32 9.35 33.06 -34.68
CA ALA A 32 10.36 33.67 -33.80
C ALA A 32 11.75 33.83 -34.45
N LYS A 33 12.05 33.10 -35.54
CA LYS A 33 13.34 33.17 -36.26
C LYS A 33 13.42 34.31 -37.29
N GLY A 34 12.33 35.04 -37.54
CA GLY A 34 12.23 36.02 -38.63
C GLY A 34 12.23 37.50 -38.24
N LEU A 35 12.37 37.86 -36.96
CA LEU A 35 12.23 39.26 -36.51
C LEU A 35 13.57 39.84 -36.02
N PRO A 36 14.07 40.95 -36.61
CA PRO A 36 15.23 41.64 -36.10
C PRO A 36 14.85 42.50 -34.89
N ASN A 37 15.62 42.34 -33.81
CA ASN A 37 15.81 43.28 -32.70
C ASN A 37 14.59 44.13 -32.26
N GLN A 38 13.85 43.68 -31.23
CA GLN A 38 13.26 44.56 -30.20
C GLN A 38 12.63 43.77 -29.02
N LEU A 39 13.31 43.83 -27.86
CA LEU A 39 12.77 43.88 -26.48
C LEU A 39 11.98 42.67 -25.87
N PRO A 40 11.87 42.59 -24.53
CA PRO A 40 12.07 41.36 -23.75
C PRO A 40 10.74 40.73 -23.30
N GLN A 41 10.50 39.46 -23.64
CA GLN A 41 9.34 38.71 -23.10
C GLN A 41 9.63 37.21 -22.93
N ILE A 42 10.55 36.87 -22.02
CA ILE A 42 10.82 35.48 -21.60
C ILE A 42 9.80 35.01 -20.54
N GLU A 43 9.02 35.92 -19.96
CA GLU A 43 8.09 35.65 -18.85
C GLU A 43 6.83 34.82 -19.22
N PRO A 44 6.14 35.06 -20.36
CA PRO A 44 4.92 34.34 -20.69
C PRO A 44 5.18 32.87 -21.01
N LEU A 45 6.29 32.57 -21.70
CA LEU A 45 6.68 31.22 -22.08
C LEU A 45 7.04 30.37 -20.85
N ASN A 46 7.72 30.97 -19.87
CA ASN A 46 8.05 30.33 -18.61
C ASN A 46 6.82 30.09 -17.73
N ARG A 47 5.85 31.03 -17.72
CA ARG A 47 4.56 30.81 -17.06
C ARG A 47 3.76 29.69 -17.71
N LEU A 48 3.73 29.63 -19.05
CA LEU A 48 3.07 28.55 -19.76
C LEU A 48 3.71 27.20 -19.44
N ARG A 49 5.06 27.14 -19.43
CA ARG A 49 5.81 25.93 -19.07
C ARG A 49 5.55 25.50 -17.63
N ALA A 50 5.46 26.44 -16.69
CA ALA A 50 5.13 26.17 -15.30
C ALA A 50 3.71 25.60 -15.14
N VAL A 51 2.72 26.18 -15.83
CA VAL A 51 1.33 25.68 -15.83
C VAL A 51 1.25 24.29 -16.48
N PHE A 52 1.96 24.05 -17.58
CA PHE A 52 2.05 22.72 -18.19
C PHE A 52 2.67 21.70 -17.25
N GLN A 53 3.75 22.06 -16.55
CA GLN A 53 4.44 21.18 -15.62
C GLN A 53 3.56 20.86 -14.42
N GLN A 54 2.90 21.86 -13.84
CA GLN A 54 1.89 21.65 -12.79
C GLN A 54 0.76 20.74 -13.26
N THR A 55 0.22 20.99 -14.45
CA THR A 55 -0.89 20.19 -15.01
C THR A 55 -0.46 18.74 -15.21
N TYR A 56 0.75 18.49 -15.74
CA TYR A 56 1.30 17.14 -15.88
C TYR A 56 1.56 16.46 -14.54
N THR A 57 2.05 17.18 -13.54
CA THR A 57 2.24 16.65 -12.18
C THR A 57 0.90 16.30 -11.55
N TYR A 58 -0.11 17.15 -11.67
CA TYR A 58 -1.46 16.87 -11.17
C TYR A 58 -2.13 15.73 -11.93
N LEU A 59 -1.96 15.64 -13.26
CA LEU A 59 -2.45 14.52 -14.05
C LEU A 59 -1.74 13.21 -13.66
N GLY A 60 -0.43 13.28 -13.40
CA GLY A 60 0.38 12.17 -12.90
C GLY A 60 -0.11 11.68 -11.55
N GLU A 61 -0.30 12.57 -10.58
CA GLU A 61 -0.86 12.22 -9.26
C GLU A 61 -2.31 11.74 -9.35
N PHE A 62 -3.14 12.34 -10.20
CA PHE A 62 -4.52 11.90 -10.43
C PHE A 62 -4.56 10.49 -11.01
N LEU A 63 -3.72 10.19 -12.01
CA LEU A 63 -3.58 8.83 -12.56
C LEU A 63 -3.00 7.85 -11.53
N ARG A 64 -2.10 8.30 -10.65
CA ARG A 64 -1.54 7.50 -9.55
C ARG A 64 -2.60 7.16 -8.50
N LEU A 65 -3.53 8.08 -8.23
CA LEU A 65 -4.69 7.88 -7.36
C LEU A 65 -5.73 6.95 -8.01
N GLN A 66 -5.96 7.08 -9.32
CA GLN A 66 -6.89 6.21 -10.07
C GLN A 66 -6.38 4.78 -10.26
N ARG A 67 -5.07 4.53 -10.19
CA ARG A 67 -4.49 3.17 -10.18
C ARG A 67 -4.75 2.39 -8.89
N ARG A 68 -5.32 3.03 -7.85
CA ARG A 68 -5.53 2.42 -6.52
C ARG A 68 -7.01 2.14 -6.23
N ARG A 69 -7.66 1.36 -7.09
CA ARG A 69 -8.76 0.51 -6.60
C ARG A 69 -8.12 -0.73 -5.98
N PRO A 70 -8.44 -1.11 -4.73
CA PRO A 70 -8.16 -2.45 -4.25
C PRO A 70 -8.92 -3.39 -5.19
N SER A 71 -8.19 -4.05 -6.09
CA SER A 71 -8.84 -4.95 -7.00
C SER A 71 -9.18 -6.23 -6.25
N CYS A 72 -10.48 -6.46 -6.06
CA CYS A 72 -10.99 -7.70 -5.49
C CYS A 72 -10.89 -8.91 -6.44
N ILE A 73 -10.54 -8.71 -7.73
CA ILE A 73 -10.01 -9.72 -8.67
C ILE A 73 -9.25 -8.94 -9.75
N VAL A 74 -7.91 -8.86 -9.68
CA VAL A 74 -7.09 -8.58 -10.87
C VAL A 74 -6.52 -9.93 -11.31
N PRO A 75 -6.74 -10.37 -12.56
CA PRO A 75 -5.92 -11.42 -13.14
C PRO A 75 -4.48 -10.92 -13.06
N ARG A 76 -3.65 -11.57 -12.22
CA ARG A 76 -2.25 -11.19 -12.02
C ARG A 76 -1.57 -11.31 -13.39
N PRO A 77 -1.09 -10.22 -14.02
CA PRO A 77 -0.39 -10.34 -15.27
C PRO A 77 0.88 -11.15 -15.03
N LEU A 78 1.13 -12.18 -15.85
CA LEU A 78 2.48 -12.74 -15.98
C LEU A 78 3.38 -11.63 -16.50
N SER A 79 4.05 -10.92 -15.60
CA SER A 79 4.88 -9.78 -15.94
C SER A 79 6.25 -10.27 -16.40
N CYS A 80 6.46 -10.26 -17.72
CA CYS A 80 7.78 -10.32 -18.30
C CYS A 80 8.47 -8.98 -17.99
N SER A 81 9.24 -8.94 -16.90
CA SER A 81 10.01 -7.75 -16.51
C SER A 81 11.45 -7.88 -17.03
N HIS A 82 12.03 -6.78 -17.51
CA HIS A 82 13.42 -6.72 -18.00
C HIS A 82 14.49 -6.83 -16.89
N TRP A 83 14.11 -7.23 -15.68
CA TRP A 83 15.06 -7.37 -14.57
C TRP A 83 15.89 -8.62 -14.77
N ALA A 84 17.22 -8.49 -14.69
CA ALA A 84 18.11 -9.63 -14.64
C ALA A 84 17.72 -10.58 -13.49
N THR A 85 17.76 -11.89 -13.74
CA THR A 85 17.45 -12.94 -12.76
C THR A 85 18.20 -12.66 -11.44
N GLY A 86 17.47 -12.36 -10.37
CA GLY A 86 18.04 -12.05 -9.04
C GLY A 86 18.09 -10.56 -8.65
N MET A 87 17.79 -9.63 -9.55
CA MET A 87 17.78 -8.18 -9.27
C MET A 87 16.38 -7.57 -9.19
N SER A 88 15.32 -8.39 -9.29
CA SER A 88 13.95 -7.87 -9.19
C SER A 88 13.68 -7.33 -7.77
N PRO A 89 12.82 -6.31 -7.62
CA PRO A 89 12.41 -5.82 -6.31
C PRO A 89 11.81 -6.93 -5.41
N HIS A 90 11.13 -7.90 -6.04
CA HIS A 90 10.66 -9.10 -5.35
C HIS A 90 11.81 -9.95 -4.78
N ALA A 91 12.85 -10.24 -5.58
CA ALA A 91 14.01 -10.98 -5.11
C ALA A 91 14.75 -10.25 -3.97
N GLN A 92 14.79 -8.92 -4.00
CA GLN A 92 15.31 -8.11 -2.89
C GLN A 92 14.45 -8.25 -1.63
N PHE A 93 13.12 -8.21 -1.76
CA PHE A 93 12.20 -8.48 -0.66
C PHE A 93 12.43 -9.88 -0.07
N GLU A 94 12.50 -10.93 -0.90
CA GLU A 94 12.73 -12.31 -0.43
C GLU A 94 14.06 -12.45 0.32
N THR A 95 15.12 -11.81 -0.18
CA THR A 95 16.44 -11.80 0.47
C THR A 95 16.38 -11.09 1.82
N ALA A 96 15.75 -9.91 1.87
CA ALA A 96 15.54 -9.16 3.11
C ALA A 96 14.68 -9.93 4.11
N PHE A 97 13.65 -10.62 3.63
CA PHE A 97 12.74 -11.41 4.44
C PHE A 97 13.43 -12.63 5.04
N ALA A 98 14.26 -13.35 4.27
CA ALA A 98 15.04 -14.47 4.78
C ALA A 98 16.03 -14.03 5.88
N GLN A 99 16.64 -12.85 5.74
CA GLN A 99 17.48 -12.26 6.78
C GLN A 99 16.65 -11.88 8.02
N PHE A 100 15.50 -11.23 7.82
CA PHE A 100 14.55 -10.90 8.88
C PHE A 100 14.14 -12.14 9.70
N GLN A 101 13.78 -13.25 9.05
CA GLN A 101 13.44 -14.51 9.75
C GLN A 101 14.58 -15.00 10.65
N LYS A 102 15.83 -14.95 10.17
CA LYS A 102 17.02 -15.33 10.96
C LYS A 102 17.20 -14.43 12.18
N GLU A 103 17.00 -13.12 12.02
CA GLU A 103 17.12 -12.15 13.11
C GLU A 103 16.04 -12.34 14.17
N LEU A 104 14.80 -12.65 13.78
CA LEU A 104 13.72 -12.93 14.73
C LEU A 104 13.99 -14.14 15.62
N LEU A 105 14.52 -15.22 15.02
CA LEU A 105 14.93 -16.43 15.74
C LEU A 105 16.05 -16.14 16.75
N LYS A 106 17.03 -15.32 16.35
CA LYS A 106 18.14 -14.92 17.22
C LYS A 106 17.68 -14.04 18.40
N ASN A 107 16.78 -13.10 18.13
CA ASN A 107 16.39 -12.05 19.08
C ASN A 107 15.15 -12.41 19.92
N LYS A 108 14.49 -13.55 19.65
CA LYS A 108 13.28 -14.02 20.36
C LYS A 108 12.20 -12.94 20.50
N THR A 109 11.94 -12.24 19.40
CA THR A 109 11.06 -11.06 19.36
C THR A 109 9.57 -11.35 19.55
N GLY A 110 9.17 -12.63 19.51
CA GLY A 110 7.77 -13.06 19.57
C GLY A 110 7.02 -12.91 18.25
N ILE A 111 7.73 -12.69 17.13
CA ILE A 111 7.14 -12.67 15.78
C ILE A 111 7.48 -13.96 15.04
N PHE A 112 6.47 -14.61 14.49
CA PHE A 112 6.54 -15.91 13.82
C PHE A 112 6.04 -15.78 12.38
N PRO A 113 6.95 -15.50 11.43
CA PRO A 113 6.64 -15.36 10.01
C PRO A 113 6.59 -16.71 9.27
N THR A 114 5.57 -16.91 8.44
CA THR A 114 5.41 -18.09 7.56
C THR A 114 4.92 -17.67 6.18
N PHE A 115 5.50 -18.21 5.10
CA PHE A 115 4.93 -18.02 3.76
C PHE A 115 3.69 -18.90 3.61
N LEU A 116 2.56 -18.31 3.21
CA LEU A 116 1.38 -19.05 2.77
C LEU A 116 1.37 -19.24 1.26
N GLU A 117 1.87 -18.25 0.53
CA GLU A 117 2.10 -18.35 -0.90
C GLU A 117 3.43 -17.73 -1.28
N ARG A 118 4.08 -18.32 -2.27
CA ARG A 118 5.30 -17.81 -2.88
C ARG A 118 5.20 -18.02 -4.39
N THR A 119 5.39 -16.95 -5.15
CA THR A 119 5.36 -16.97 -6.63
C THR A 119 6.57 -16.24 -7.17
N ALA A 120 6.82 -16.30 -8.48
CA ALA A 120 7.98 -15.62 -9.08
C ALA A 120 7.94 -14.08 -8.96
N VAL A 121 6.76 -13.50 -8.68
CA VAL A 121 6.52 -12.05 -8.70
C VAL A 121 5.89 -11.53 -7.42
N GLY A 122 5.66 -12.36 -6.40
CA GLY A 122 4.94 -11.93 -5.21
C GLY A 122 4.79 -13.04 -4.18
N SER A 123 4.55 -12.64 -2.94
CA SER A 123 4.45 -13.52 -1.78
C SER A 123 3.31 -13.09 -0.85
N ILE A 124 2.67 -14.08 -0.23
CA ILE A 124 1.74 -13.86 0.86
C ILE A 124 2.37 -14.43 2.13
N VAL A 125 2.64 -13.54 3.08
CA VAL A 125 3.29 -13.87 4.34
C VAL A 125 2.28 -13.75 5.47
N GLU A 126 2.15 -14.81 6.26
CA GLU A 126 1.51 -14.76 7.56
C GLU A 126 2.52 -14.31 8.62
N LEU A 127 2.14 -13.31 9.41
CA LEU A 127 2.86 -12.92 10.61
C LEU A 127 1.98 -13.21 11.82
N ARG A 128 2.44 -14.09 12.70
CA ARG A 128 1.83 -14.34 14.01
C ARG A 128 2.67 -13.70 15.10
N PHE A 129 2.03 -12.98 16.01
CA PHE A 129 2.67 -12.44 17.20
C PHE A 129 2.27 -13.31 18.38
N GLY A 130 3.24 -13.78 19.14
CA GLY A 130 2.99 -14.68 20.25
C GLY A 130 3.96 -14.47 21.39
N VAL A 131 3.49 -14.83 22.58
CA VAL A 131 4.24 -14.81 23.83
C VAL A 131 4.49 -16.24 24.26
N LEU A 132 5.71 -16.53 24.70
CA LEU A 132 6.04 -17.83 25.28
C LEU A 132 5.51 -17.87 26.72
N PHE A 133 4.54 -18.72 26.98
CA PHE A 133 3.95 -18.95 28.29
C PHE A 133 4.01 -20.44 28.61
N GLU A 134 4.66 -20.81 29.72
CA GLU A 134 4.73 -22.21 30.18
C GLU A 134 5.18 -23.23 29.11
N LYS A 135 6.19 -22.87 28.29
CA LYS A 135 6.72 -23.65 27.16
C LYS A 135 5.77 -23.80 25.96
N GLN A 136 4.61 -23.15 25.99
CA GLN A 136 3.71 -23.04 24.84
C GLN A 136 3.75 -21.61 24.28
N ILE A 137 3.53 -21.48 22.97
CA ILE A 137 3.44 -20.17 22.32
C ILE A 137 1.95 -19.84 22.22
N VAL A 138 1.54 -18.75 22.86
CA VAL A 138 0.18 -18.22 22.74
C VAL A 138 0.20 -17.06 21.76
N PHE A 139 -0.51 -17.21 20.65
CA PHE A 139 -0.62 -16.15 19.64
C PHE A 139 -1.68 -15.13 20.04
N THR A 140 -1.26 -13.87 20.17
CA THR A 140 -2.11 -12.73 20.55
C THR A 140 -2.62 -11.96 19.33
N GLN A 141 -1.92 -12.05 18.21
CA GLN A 141 -2.27 -11.35 16.98
C GLN A 141 -1.83 -12.13 15.74
N LYS A 142 -2.62 -12.04 14.68
CA LYS A 142 -2.36 -12.67 13.38
C LYS A 142 -2.67 -11.70 12.24
N MET A 143 -1.78 -11.62 11.27
CA MET A 143 -1.95 -10.78 10.08
C MET A 143 -1.35 -11.42 8.83
N LEU A 144 -1.86 -11.00 7.66
CA LEU A 144 -1.22 -11.23 6.36
C LEU A 144 -0.55 -9.96 5.88
N MET A 145 0.62 -10.15 5.30
CA MET A 145 1.33 -9.19 4.48
C MET A 145 1.30 -9.69 3.04
N VAL A 146 0.63 -8.93 2.18
CA VAL A 146 0.52 -9.21 0.75
C VAL A 146 1.57 -8.39 0.03
N GLU A 147 2.58 -9.07 -0.50
CA GLU A 147 3.65 -8.48 -1.28
C GLU A 147 3.50 -8.86 -2.76
N ASN A 148 3.65 -7.86 -3.62
CA ASN A 148 3.57 -8.01 -5.06
C ASN A 148 4.65 -7.14 -5.72
N ALA A 149 5.47 -7.77 -6.54
CA ALA A 149 6.57 -7.17 -7.30
C ALA A 149 7.51 -6.29 -6.45
N GLY A 150 7.81 -6.70 -5.22
CA GLY A 150 8.63 -6.00 -4.24
C GLY A 150 7.90 -4.89 -3.49
N VAL A 151 6.57 -4.80 -3.56
CA VAL A 151 5.78 -3.79 -2.85
C VAL A 151 4.78 -4.49 -1.95
N ILE A 152 4.75 -4.10 -0.67
CA ILE A 152 3.67 -4.52 0.24
C ILE A 152 2.43 -3.72 -0.14
N GLU A 153 1.47 -4.37 -0.78
CA GLU A 153 0.23 -3.74 -1.25
C GLU A 153 -0.81 -3.64 -0.15
N GLN A 154 -0.89 -4.67 0.70
CA GLN A 154 -1.97 -4.78 1.67
C GLN A 154 -1.51 -5.52 2.94
N MET A 155 -2.04 -5.05 4.07
CA MET A 155 -2.04 -5.79 5.34
C MET A 155 -3.46 -6.23 5.69
N LEU A 156 -3.65 -7.47 6.12
CA LEU A 156 -4.95 -7.98 6.60
C LEU A 156 -4.81 -8.50 8.02
N PHE A 157 -5.69 -8.10 8.93
CA PHE A 157 -5.77 -8.61 10.29
C PHE A 157 -6.96 -9.54 10.44
N VAL A 158 -6.76 -10.62 11.18
CA VAL A 158 -7.80 -11.56 11.60
C VAL A 158 -7.56 -11.95 13.06
N ALA A 159 -8.58 -12.52 13.69
CA ALA A 159 -8.42 -13.04 15.03
C ALA A 159 -7.38 -14.17 15.06
N PRO A 160 -6.61 -14.33 16.13
CA PRO A 160 -5.59 -15.37 16.23
C PRO A 160 -6.11 -16.78 15.96
N HIS A 161 -7.36 -17.07 16.31
CA HIS A 161 -8.04 -18.36 16.12
C HIS A 161 -8.78 -18.51 14.78
N GLU A 162 -8.92 -17.45 13.97
CA GLU A 162 -9.61 -17.53 12.67
C GLU A 162 -8.71 -18.14 11.61
N GLU A 163 -9.16 -19.20 10.92
CA GLU A 163 -8.37 -19.79 9.85
C GLU A 163 -8.45 -18.99 8.54
N TRP A 164 -7.39 -19.05 7.74
CA TRP A 164 -7.39 -18.46 6.41
C TRP A 164 -8.33 -19.22 5.48
N SER A 165 -9.11 -18.48 4.71
CA SER A 165 -9.92 -19.07 3.64
C SER A 165 -9.05 -19.29 2.41
N PHE A 166 -9.29 -20.40 1.71
CA PHE A 166 -8.57 -20.73 0.48
C PHE A 166 -9.54 -21.13 -0.63
N TYR A 167 -9.15 -20.84 -1.86
CA TYR A 167 -9.82 -21.32 -3.07
C TYR A 167 -8.83 -22.03 -3.98
N THR A 168 -9.34 -22.82 -4.91
CA THR A 168 -8.50 -23.50 -5.91
C THR A 168 -8.46 -22.66 -7.17
N ASP A 169 -7.26 -22.31 -7.62
CA ASP A 169 -7.00 -21.60 -8.86
C ASP A 169 -6.06 -22.42 -9.73
N LEU A 170 -6.56 -22.91 -10.87
CA LEU A 170 -5.80 -23.78 -11.78
C LEU A 170 -5.13 -25.00 -11.10
N GLY A 171 -5.77 -25.55 -10.05
CA GLY A 171 -5.27 -26.69 -9.28
C GLY A 171 -4.40 -26.32 -8.08
N GLU A 172 -3.99 -25.06 -7.95
CA GLU A 172 -3.20 -24.54 -6.83
C GLU A 172 -4.10 -23.96 -5.74
N LYS A 173 -3.75 -24.20 -4.47
CA LYS A 173 -4.48 -23.65 -3.32
C LYS A 173 -4.01 -22.21 -3.08
N ARG A 174 -4.93 -21.26 -3.21
CA ARG A 174 -4.68 -19.81 -3.04
C ARG A 174 -5.46 -19.25 -1.85
N VAL A 175 -4.86 -18.33 -1.12
CA VAL A 175 -5.49 -17.58 -0.02
C VAL A 175 -6.54 -16.64 -0.61
N ASP A 176 -7.76 -16.72 -0.09
CA ASP A 176 -8.86 -15.85 -0.47
C ASP A 176 -8.73 -14.49 0.25
N LEU A 177 -8.15 -13.51 -0.45
CA LEU A 177 -7.98 -12.14 0.04
C LEU A 177 -9.30 -11.34 0.10
N THR A 178 -10.40 -11.87 -0.46
CA THR A 178 -11.72 -11.21 -0.41
C THR A 178 -12.41 -11.42 0.93
N LYS A 179 -11.98 -12.42 1.71
CA LYS A 179 -12.53 -12.73 3.02
C LYS A 179 -11.88 -11.86 4.09
N SER A 180 -12.69 -10.98 4.66
CA SER A 180 -12.33 -10.25 5.88
C SER A 180 -12.56 -11.10 7.12
N SER A 181 -11.92 -10.73 8.24
CA SER A 181 -12.25 -11.26 9.57
C SER A 181 -13.75 -11.18 9.85
N GLN A 182 -14.29 -12.15 10.58
CA GLN A 182 -15.66 -12.15 11.09
C GLN A 182 -15.89 -11.08 12.17
N TYR A 183 -14.82 -10.63 12.83
CA TYR A 183 -14.92 -9.63 13.89
C TYR A 183 -14.61 -8.23 13.36
N VAL A 184 -15.56 -7.31 13.58
CA VAL A 184 -15.47 -5.89 13.17
C VAL A 184 -14.19 -5.22 13.65
N VAL A 185 -13.66 -5.63 14.81
CA VAL A 185 -12.39 -5.15 15.34
C VAL A 185 -11.23 -5.32 14.37
N TYR A 186 -11.04 -6.52 13.84
CA TYR A 186 -9.91 -6.84 12.98
C TYR A 186 -10.11 -6.26 11.58
N GLN A 187 -11.37 -6.09 11.14
CA GLN A 187 -11.71 -5.31 9.94
C GLN A 187 -11.28 -3.84 10.09
N LYS A 188 -11.55 -3.22 11.25
CA LYS A 188 -11.11 -1.85 11.56
C LYS A 188 -9.58 -1.76 11.68
N LEU A 189 -8.91 -2.72 12.34
CA LEU A 189 -7.45 -2.78 12.40
C LEU A 189 -6.83 -2.93 11.00
N THR A 190 -7.42 -3.77 10.14
CA THR A 190 -7.05 -3.90 8.72
C THR A 190 -7.11 -2.57 8.01
N THR A 191 -8.23 -1.84 8.16
CA THR A 191 -8.39 -0.52 7.55
C THR A 191 -7.31 0.45 8.03
N GLN A 192 -7.08 0.52 9.35
CA GLN A 192 -6.04 1.38 9.92
C GLN A 192 -4.64 1.01 9.45
N ALA A 193 -4.32 -0.28 9.42
CA ALA A 193 -3.01 -0.75 9.00
C ALA A 193 -2.70 -0.36 7.55
N ASN A 194 -3.69 -0.47 6.66
CA ASN A 194 -3.52 -0.05 5.28
C ASN A 194 -3.40 1.47 5.13
N LEU A 195 -4.11 2.27 5.93
CA LEU A 195 -3.89 3.73 5.97
C LEU A 195 -2.45 4.07 6.39
N HIS A 196 -1.94 3.40 7.44
CA HIS A 196 -0.56 3.59 7.91
C HIS A 196 0.48 3.11 6.88
N LEU A 197 0.24 1.97 6.23
CA LEU A 197 1.07 1.44 5.15
C LEU A 197 1.18 2.45 4.00
N MET A 198 0.05 3.03 3.60
CA MET A 198 -0.04 4.02 2.53
C MET A 198 0.72 5.31 2.86
N GLN A 199 0.67 5.75 4.11
CA GLN A 199 1.37 6.95 4.59
C GLN A 199 2.88 6.71 4.78
N THR A 200 3.29 5.49 5.17
CA THR A 200 4.67 5.19 5.58
C THR A 200 5.54 4.65 4.44
N ILE A 201 4.98 3.80 3.56
CA ILE A 201 5.77 3.03 2.58
C ILE A 201 5.55 3.54 1.15
N ASN A 202 4.34 3.98 0.82
CA ASN A 202 3.94 4.26 -0.56
C ASN A 202 4.34 5.67 -1.07
N THR A 203 5.19 6.36 -0.31
CA THR A 203 5.69 7.73 -0.58
C THR A 203 7.20 7.77 -0.88
N GLN A 204 7.92 6.66 -0.78
CA GLN A 204 9.38 6.59 -1.02
C GLN A 204 9.75 5.41 -1.93
N GLU A 205 10.84 5.53 -2.69
CA GLU A 205 11.48 4.38 -3.35
C GLU A 205 12.03 3.44 -2.26
N PHE A 206 11.19 2.51 -1.82
CA PHE A 206 11.48 1.69 -0.65
C PHE A 206 12.38 0.51 -1.01
N ARG A 207 13.57 0.45 -0.42
CA ARG A 207 14.43 -0.74 -0.47
C ARG A 207 14.20 -1.59 0.76
N TRP A 208 13.75 -2.82 0.56
CA TRP A 208 13.55 -3.76 1.67
C TRP A 208 14.87 -4.20 2.26
N THR A 209 14.97 -4.09 3.58
CA THR A 209 16.03 -4.65 4.42
C THR A 209 15.40 -5.39 5.59
N ALA A 210 16.14 -6.33 6.19
CA ALA A 210 15.68 -7.04 7.38
C ALA A 210 15.23 -6.08 8.51
N LEU A 211 16.02 -5.02 8.72
CA LEU A 211 15.71 -3.97 9.70
C LEU A 211 14.38 -3.27 9.40
N THR A 212 14.14 -2.87 8.14
CA THR A 212 12.87 -2.21 7.77
C THR A 212 11.66 -3.13 7.95
N LEU A 213 11.79 -4.41 7.59
CA LEU A 213 10.74 -5.41 7.80
C LEU A 213 10.48 -5.63 9.29
N HIS A 214 11.53 -5.62 10.11
CA HIS A 214 11.42 -5.71 11.56
C HIS A 214 10.71 -4.49 12.15
N GLN A 215 11.11 -3.28 11.76
CA GLN A 215 10.47 -2.04 12.20
C GLN A 215 8.99 -2.01 11.81
N LEU A 216 8.67 -2.40 10.58
CA LEU A 216 7.29 -2.46 10.08
C LEU A 216 6.45 -3.48 10.85
N SER A 217 6.95 -4.72 10.96
CA SER A 217 6.27 -5.80 11.67
C SER A 217 6.09 -5.46 13.16
N SER A 218 7.09 -4.86 13.79
CA SER A 218 7.02 -4.41 15.18
C SER A 218 6.03 -3.26 15.37
N ALA A 219 5.94 -2.32 14.42
CA ALA A 219 4.97 -1.25 14.46
C ALA A 219 3.53 -1.78 14.41
N PHE A 220 3.26 -2.75 13.52
CA PHE A 220 1.97 -3.41 13.45
C PHE A 220 1.69 -4.30 14.67
N GLY A 221 2.71 -4.95 15.24
CA GLY A 221 2.57 -5.70 16.49
C GLY A 221 2.08 -4.85 17.67
N LYS A 222 2.31 -3.53 17.66
CA LYS A 222 1.78 -2.62 18.69
C LYS A 222 0.26 -2.50 18.67
N PHE A 223 -0.42 -2.95 17.61
CA PHE A 223 -1.87 -2.95 17.56
C PHE A 223 -2.47 -3.90 18.60
N GLN A 224 -1.72 -4.88 19.11
CA GLN A 224 -2.17 -5.69 20.25
C GLN A 224 -2.46 -4.84 21.51
N TYR A 225 -1.71 -3.76 21.72
CA TYR A 225 -1.90 -2.88 22.89
C TYR A 225 -3.18 -2.04 22.81
N VAL A 226 -3.84 -1.99 21.64
CA VAL A 226 -5.16 -1.35 21.51
C VAL A 226 -6.15 -1.97 22.48
N PHE A 227 -6.12 -3.29 22.64
CA PHE A 227 -7.05 -4.04 23.48
C PHE A 227 -6.85 -3.79 24.98
N GLU A 228 -5.67 -3.30 25.35
CA GLU A 228 -5.29 -3.00 26.74
C GLU A 228 -5.33 -1.49 27.03
N ALA A 229 -5.50 -0.66 26.00
CA ALA A 229 -5.52 0.78 26.14
C ALA A 229 -6.75 1.25 26.94
N THR A 230 -6.59 2.29 27.75
CA THR A 230 -7.68 2.94 28.48
C THR A 230 -8.22 4.12 27.69
N CYS A 231 -9.55 4.20 27.59
CA CYS A 231 -10.20 5.33 26.94
C CYS A 231 -9.93 6.63 27.73
N ARG A 232 -9.46 7.66 27.04
CA ARG A 232 -9.15 8.96 27.65
C ARG A 232 -10.37 9.62 28.32
N ASN A 233 -11.57 9.44 27.76
CA ASN A 233 -12.81 10.04 28.26
C ASN A 233 -13.42 9.23 29.40
N CYS A 234 -13.93 8.02 29.14
CA CYS A 234 -14.65 7.23 30.13
C CYS A 234 -13.75 6.38 31.06
N LYS A 235 -12.42 6.40 30.88
CA LYS A 235 -11.41 5.67 31.66
C LYS A 235 -11.52 4.14 31.67
N LYS A 236 -12.50 3.56 30.99
CA LYS A 236 -12.63 2.12 30.80
C LYS A 236 -11.57 1.60 29.81
N VAL A 237 -11.05 0.40 30.06
CA VAL A 237 -10.20 -0.33 29.12
C VAL A 237 -11.01 -0.60 27.85
N MET A 238 -10.36 -0.57 26.68
CA MET A 238 -10.95 -0.94 25.40
C MET A 238 -11.12 -2.47 25.24
N LYS A 239 -11.61 -3.10 26.31
CA LYS A 239 -12.17 -4.45 26.30
C LYS A 239 -13.42 -4.47 25.43
N ASP A 240 -13.78 -5.66 24.96
CA ASP A 240 -14.86 -5.94 23.99
C ASP A 240 -14.51 -5.65 22.52
N PHE A 241 -13.21 -5.57 22.20
CA PHE A 241 -12.74 -5.51 20.82
C PHE A 241 -13.36 -4.33 20.03
N LEU A 242 -13.49 -3.15 20.64
CA LEU A 242 -13.92 -1.94 19.94
C LEU A 242 -12.69 -1.06 19.71
N PRO A 243 -11.92 -1.27 18.62
CA PRO A 243 -10.70 -0.53 18.42
C PRO A 243 -11.07 0.94 18.10
N PRO A 244 -10.27 1.91 18.55
CA PRO A 244 -10.47 3.31 18.19
C PRO A 244 -10.35 3.45 16.67
N LEU A 245 -11.30 4.15 16.04
CA LEU A 245 -11.36 4.35 14.59
C LEU A 245 -10.14 5.08 14.01
N ILE A 246 -9.33 5.75 14.85
CA ILE A 246 -8.10 6.44 14.47
C ILE A 246 -7.13 6.18 15.61
N PHE A 247 -6.18 5.28 15.37
CA PHE A 247 -5.17 4.89 16.34
C PHE A 247 -3.83 5.40 15.87
N ASP A 248 -3.29 6.38 16.58
CA ASP A 248 -1.87 6.64 16.53
C ASP A 248 -1.18 5.65 17.47
N PHE A 249 -0.66 4.55 16.92
CA PHE A 249 0.10 3.56 17.68
C PHE A 249 1.39 4.13 18.29
N ARG A 250 1.79 5.35 17.90
CA ARG A 250 2.89 6.09 18.52
C ARG A 250 2.45 6.81 19.80
N ASN A 251 1.15 7.08 19.97
CA ASN A 251 0.62 7.79 21.13
C ASN A 251 -0.69 7.17 21.67
N LEU A 252 -0.54 6.06 22.41
CA LEU A 252 -1.62 5.34 23.08
C LEU A 252 -2.45 6.18 24.06
N LYS A 253 -1.93 7.33 24.53
CA LYS A 253 -2.57 8.17 25.55
C LYS A 253 -3.82 8.90 25.04
N ASN A 254 -4.02 8.95 23.73
CA ASN A 254 -5.17 9.61 23.08
C ASN A 254 -6.26 8.65 22.60
N ALA A 255 -6.19 7.40 23.02
CA ALA A 255 -7.16 6.39 22.60
C ALA A 255 -8.56 6.69 23.17
N LEU A 256 -9.60 6.60 22.35
CA LEU A 256 -10.99 6.93 22.69
C LEU A 256 -11.93 5.87 22.10
N HIS A 257 -12.93 5.45 22.87
CA HIS A 257 -14.04 4.67 22.31
C HIS A 257 -14.78 5.50 21.25
N GLU A 258 -15.41 4.82 20.31
CA GLU A 258 -16.22 5.45 19.26
C GLU A 258 -17.36 6.30 19.83
N THR A 259 -18.03 5.80 20.87
CA THR A 259 -19.10 6.53 21.60
C THR A 259 -18.58 7.65 22.51
N CYS A 260 -17.28 7.74 22.72
CA CYS A 260 -16.64 8.70 23.61
C CYS A 260 -15.97 9.87 22.86
N ARG A 261 -16.06 9.89 21.53
CA ARG A 261 -15.69 11.03 20.69
C ARG A 261 -16.83 12.03 20.65
#